data_AF-A0A542S9C9-F1
#
_entry.id   AF-A0A542S9C9-F1
#
_cell.length_a   1.000
_cell.length_b   1.000
_cell.length_c   1.000
_cell.angle_alpha   90.00
_cell.angle_beta   90.00
_cell.angle_gamma   90.00
#
_symmetry.space_group_name_H-M   'P 1'
#
loop_
_entity.id
_entity.type
_entity.pdbx_description
1 polymer ?
#
loop_
_entity_poly.entity_id
_entity_poly.type
_entity_poly.pdbx_seq_one_letter_code
_entity_poly.pdbx_strand_id
1 'polypeptide(L)'
;MSPSPSPDAAPRGDRDVRRAWWCLGLFIPSFLGAFVTGEGLLAVLGYDGEESAPVGVALVAGVPAMTVFALPALLIGHFGRRAMRNGHVQGREPTVVAFVIAGVFVVVNVFQLALLAALG
;
A
#
# COMPACT_ATOMS: atom_id res chain seq x y z
N MET A 1 -30.61 17.26 23.67
CA MET A 1 -29.59 18.33 23.68
C MET A 1 -28.30 17.69 23.19
N SER A 2 -28.02 17.76 21.89
CA SER A 2 -26.79 17.18 21.34
C SER A 2 -25.62 18.09 21.74
N PRO A 3 -24.51 17.55 22.27
CA PRO A 3 -23.37 18.37 22.63
C PRO A 3 -22.89 19.15 21.41
N SER A 4 -22.76 20.46 21.56
CA SER A 4 -22.16 21.33 20.55
C SER A 4 -20.74 20.84 20.25
N PRO A 5 -20.37 20.63 18.97
CA PRO A 5 -19.04 20.17 18.62
C PRO A 5 -17.99 21.10 19.24
N SER A 6 -17.04 20.54 19.99
CA SER A 6 -15.96 21.30 20.60
C SER A 6 -15.19 22.07 19.51
N PRO A 7 -14.86 23.36 19.71
CA PRO A 7 -14.15 24.16 18.70
C PRO A 7 -12.84 23.54 18.22
N ASP A 8 -12.22 22.67 19.03
CA ASP A 8 -10.98 21.94 18.69
C ASP A 8 -11.16 20.74 17.75
N ALA A 9 -12.40 20.31 17.47
CA ALA A 9 -12.67 19.13 16.66
C ALA A 9 -12.44 19.39 15.16
N ALA A 10 -12.85 20.55 14.65
CA ALA A 10 -12.67 20.91 13.24
C ALA A 10 -11.18 21.07 12.84
N PRO A 11 -10.32 21.79 13.59
CA PRO A 11 -8.90 21.95 13.25
C PRO A 11 -8.06 20.66 13.34
N ARG A 12 -8.57 19.63 14.04
CA ARG A 12 -7.92 18.31 14.11
C ARG A 12 -8.23 17.45 12.89
N GLY A 13 -9.47 17.49 12.40
CA GLY A 13 -9.89 16.77 11.19
C GLY A 13 -9.15 17.20 9.93
N ASP A 14 -9.03 18.51 9.70
CA ASP A 14 -8.33 19.05 8.53
C ASP A 14 -6.85 18.65 8.48
N ARG A 15 -6.20 18.59 9.64
CA ARG A 15 -4.80 18.14 9.75
C ARG A 15 -4.64 16.67 9.43
N ASP A 16 -5.58 15.82 9.83
CA ASP A 16 -5.57 14.39 9.53
C ASP A 16 -5.83 14.13 8.03
N VAL A 17 -6.70 14.91 7.38
CA VAL A 17 -6.91 14.87 5.92
C VAL A 17 -5.64 15.28 5.17
N ARG A 18 -5.00 16.40 5.54
CA ARG A 18 -3.71 16.81 4.94
C ARG A 18 -2.62 15.76 5.12
N ARG A 19 -2.53 15.15 6.31
CA ARG A 19 -1.58 14.06 6.57
C ARG A 19 -1.85 12.84 5.69
N ALA A 20 -3.10 12.46 5.49
CA ALA A 20 -3.46 11.35 4.60
C ALA A 20 -3.00 11.60 3.15
N TRP A 21 -3.14 12.84 2.65
CA TRP A 21 -2.61 13.23 1.34
C TRP A 21 -1.09 13.21 1.28
N TRP A 22 -0.39 13.67 2.32
CA TRP A 22 1.07 13.57 2.41
C TRP A 22 1.56 12.13 2.46
N CYS A 23 0.81 11.23 3.09
CA CYS A 23 1.13 9.81 3.14
C CYS A 23 1.04 9.13 1.76
N LEU A 24 0.31 9.67 0.78
CA LEU A 24 0.39 9.14 -0.59
C LEU A 24 1.80 9.24 -1.18
N GLY A 25 2.59 10.23 -0.74
CA GLY A 25 4.01 10.33 -1.09
C GLY A 25 4.83 9.11 -0.66
N LEU A 26 4.38 8.33 0.34
CA LEU A 26 5.06 7.11 0.77
C LEU A 26 4.98 5.97 -0.25
N PHE A 27 4.07 6.03 -1.23
CA PHE A 27 4.05 5.03 -2.30
C PHE A 27 5.34 5.03 -3.13
N ILE A 28 5.99 6.18 -3.31
CA ILE A 28 7.26 6.27 -4.04
C ILE A 28 8.38 5.48 -3.33
N PRO A 29 8.74 5.77 -2.07
CA PRO A 29 9.75 4.98 -1.36
C PRO A 29 9.32 3.54 -1.14
N SER A 30 8.01 3.25 -0.97
CA SER A 30 7.53 1.86 -0.89
C SER A 30 7.65 1.11 -2.20
N PHE A 31 7.49 1.77 -3.35
CA PHE A 31 7.75 1.16 -4.66
C PHE A 31 9.21 0.77 -4.81
N LEU A 32 10.12 1.69 -4.49
CA LEU A 32 11.56 1.42 -4.48
C LEU A 32 11.90 0.30 -3.49
N GLY A 33 11.30 0.31 -2.30
CA GLY A 33 11.49 -0.73 -1.29
C GLY A 33 10.99 -2.09 -1.77
N ALA A 34 9.84 -2.14 -2.43
CA ALA A 34 9.30 -3.37 -3.02
C ALA A 34 10.21 -3.90 -4.13
N PHE A 35 10.70 -3.03 -5.02
CA PHE A 35 11.66 -3.40 -6.06
C PHE A 35 12.95 -3.97 -5.48
N VAL A 36 13.56 -3.25 -4.53
CA VAL A 36 14.78 -3.71 -3.83
C VAL A 36 14.53 -5.02 -3.09
N THR A 37 13.34 -5.21 -2.51
CA THR A 37 13.00 -6.45 -1.82
C THR A 37 12.85 -7.61 -2.81
N GLY A 38 12.14 -7.41 -3.91
CA GLY A 38 11.94 -8.43 -4.94
C GLY A 38 13.24 -8.83 -5.62
N GLU A 39 13.92 -7.86 -6.23
CA GLU A 39 15.20 -8.09 -6.94
C GLU A 39 16.31 -8.52 -5.98
N GLY A 40 16.36 -7.93 -4.79
CA GLY A 40 17.34 -8.31 -3.77
C GLY A 40 17.15 -9.76 -3.31
N LEU A 41 15.91 -10.21 -3.12
CA LEU A 41 15.62 -11.61 -2.79
C LEU A 41 15.97 -12.54 -3.94
N LEU A 42 15.64 -12.19 -5.18
CA LEU A 42 16.02 -12.97 -6.36
C LEU A 42 17.54 -13.10 -6.47
N ALA A 43 18.28 -12.00 -6.32
CA ALA A 43 19.74 -11.99 -6.35
C ALA A 43 20.36 -12.86 -5.24
N VAL A 44 19.85 -12.77 -4.01
CA VAL A 44 20.31 -13.60 -2.89
C VAL A 44 20.01 -15.08 -3.12
N LEU A 45 18.91 -15.41 -3.80
CA LEU A 45 18.53 -16.78 -4.15
C LEU A 45 19.26 -17.31 -5.40
N GLY A 46 20.08 -16.49 -6.06
CA GLY A 46 20.87 -16.87 -7.23
C GLY A 46 20.14 -16.73 -8.58
N TYR A 47 19.03 -15.98 -8.61
CA TYR A 47 18.20 -15.73 -9.80
C TYR A 47 18.29 -14.28 -10.29
N ASP A 48 19.44 -13.62 -10.10
CA ASP A 48 19.71 -12.29 -10.66
C ASP A 48 19.66 -12.34 -12.20
N GLY A 49 18.80 -11.52 -12.81
CA GLY A 49 18.72 -11.37 -14.26
C GLY A 49 18.09 -12.56 -15.00
N GLU A 50 17.59 -13.56 -14.27
CA GLU A 50 16.85 -14.69 -14.84
C GLU A 50 15.41 -14.29 -15.15
N GLU A 51 15.01 -14.45 -16.41
CA GLU A 51 13.66 -14.09 -16.88
C GLU A 51 12.58 -15.05 -16.34
N SER A 52 12.98 -16.24 -15.87
CA SER A 52 12.07 -17.27 -15.36
C SER A 52 12.60 -17.98 -14.10
N ALA A 53 12.44 -17.34 -12.94
CA ALA A 53 12.65 -18.02 -11.67
C ALA A 53 11.55 -19.10 -11.42
N PRO A 54 11.87 -20.23 -10.77
CA PRO A 54 10.88 -21.21 -10.37
C PRO A 54 9.76 -20.58 -9.53
N VAL A 55 8.55 -21.10 -9.65
CA VAL A 55 7.34 -20.56 -8.97
C VAL A 55 7.57 -20.36 -7.47
N GLY A 56 8.22 -21.31 -6.80
CA GLY A 56 8.53 -21.20 -5.36
C GLY A 56 9.44 -20.01 -5.03
N VAL A 57 10.43 -19.73 -5.89
CA VAL A 57 11.34 -18.59 -5.75
C VAL A 57 10.61 -17.27 -6.02
N ALA A 58 9.81 -17.23 -7.09
CA ALA A 58 9.00 -16.07 -7.44
C ALA A 58 8.01 -15.71 -6.31
N LEU A 59 7.42 -16.70 -5.63
CA LEU A 59 6.58 -16.48 -4.45
C LEU A 59 7.36 -15.89 -3.27
N VAL A 60 8.53 -16.44 -2.96
CA VAL A 60 9.38 -15.98 -1.84
C VAL A 60 9.87 -14.55 -2.05
N ALA A 61 10.14 -14.13 -3.30
CA ALA A 61 10.52 -12.75 -3.61
C ALA A 61 9.31 -11.80 -3.75
N GLY A 62 8.27 -12.24 -4.45
CA GLY A 62 7.11 -11.41 -4.81
C GLY A 62 6.19 -11.08 -3.62
N VAL A 63 5.93 -12.04 -2.73
CA VAL A 63 5.02 -11.82 -1.59
C VAL A 63 5.56 -10.75 -0.62
N PRO A 64 6.84 -10.78 -0.20
CA PRO A 64 7.42 -9.70 0.59
C PRO A 64 7.41 -8.35 -0.13
N ALA A 65 7.74 -8.30 -1.42
CA ALA A 65 7.73 -7.06 -2.21
C ALA A 65 6.32 -6.42 -2.24
N MET A 66 5.28 -7.22 -2.53
CA MET A 66 3.89 -6.77 -2.47
C MET A 66 3.49 -6.26 -1.08
N THR A 67 3.96 -6.94 -0.03
CA THR A 67 3.70 -6.54 1.35
C THR A 67 4.30 -5.16 1.63
N VAL A 68 5.57 -4.94 1.26
CA VAL A 68 6.26 -3.65 1.42
C VAL A 68 5.53 -2.52 0.69
N PHE A 69 5.06 -2.78 -0.53
CA PHE A 69 4.30 -1.80 -1.31
C PHE A 69 2.93 -1.46 -0.68
N ALA A 70 2.27 -2.43 -0.05
CA ALA A 70 0.94 -2.24 0.52
C ALA A 70 0.94 -1.53 1.89
N LEU A 71 2.08 -1.45 2.58
CA LEU A 71 2.17 -0.85 3.92
C LEU A 71 1.63 0.60 4.02
N PRO A 72 1.94 1.53 3.09
CA PRO A 72 1.39 2.89 3.12
C PRO A 72 -0.15 2.92 3.07
N ALA A 73 -0.78 2.01 2.34
CA ALA A 73 -2.24 1.95 2.24
C ALA A 73 -2.89 1.68 3.61
N LEU A 74 -2.25 0.86 4.45
CA LEU A 74 -2.70 0.60 5.82
C LEU A 74 -2.60 1.87 6.69
N LEU A 75 -1.49 2.61 6.56
CA LEU A 75 -1.27 3.86 7.30
C LEU A 75 -2.29 4.94 6.88
N ILE A 76 -2.51 5.10 5.58
CA ILE A 76 -3.51 6.04 5.02
C ILE A 76 -4.92 5.63 5.47
N GLY A 77 -5.23 4.33 5.43
CA GLY A 77 -6.50 3.79 5.92
C GLY A 77 -6.73 4.03 7.41
N HIS A 78 -5.68 3.97 8.23
CA HIS A 78 -5.76 4.29 9.66
C HIS A 78 -6.13 5.77 9.86
N PHE A 79 -5.41 6.70 9.21
CA PHE A 79 -5.70 8.13 9.33
C PHE A 79 -7.05 8.52 8.73
N GLY A 80 -7.42 7.97 7.57
CA GLY A 80 -8.72 8.20 6.96
C GLY A 80 -9.87 7.71 7.83
N ARG A 81 -9.75 6.51 8.42
CA ARG A 81 -10.76 5.97 9.35
C ARG A 81 -10.87 6.82 10.61
N ARG A 82 -9.76 7.33 11.13
CA ARG A 82 -9.75 8.25 12.27
C ARG A 82 -10.42 9.59 11.94
N ALA A 83 -10.15 10.17 10.77
CA ALA A 83 -10.79 11.41 10.31
C ALA A 83 -12.31 11.24 10.13
N MET A 84 -12.75 10.12 9.53
CA MET A 84 -14.17 9.79 9.37
C MET A 84 -14.88 9.63 10.72
N ARG A 85 -14.24 8.99 11.72
CA ARG A 85 -14.76 8.89 13.09
C ARG A 85 -14.93 10.25 13.77
N ASN A 86 -14.15 11.25 13.37
CA ASN A 86 -14.24 12.63 13.85
C ASN A 86 -15.19 13.50 13.00
N GLY A 87 -16.04 12.91 12.15
CA GLY A 87 -17.04 13.63 11.36
C GLY A 87 -16.53 14.21 10.03
N HIS A 88 -15.28 13.96 9.64
CA HIS A 88 -14.69 14.50 8.42
C HIS A 88 -14.70 13.45 7.31
N VAL A 89 -15.77 13.45 6.51
CA VAL A 89 -15.99 12.49 5.40
C VAL A 89 -14.90 12.55 4.31
N GLN A 90 -14.19 13.68 4.22
CA GLN A 90 -13.09 13.92 3.28
C GLN A 90 -11.90 12.96 3.49
N GLY A 91 -11.78 12.32 4.67
CA GLY A 91 -10.78 11.26 4.90
C GLY A 91 -10.99 10.00 4.04
N ARG A 92 -12.17 9.85 3.40
CA ARG A 92 -12.50 8.71 2.53
C ARG A 92 -11.75 8.76 1.20
N GLU A 93 -11.59 9.94 0.61
CA GLU A 93 -10.95 10.11 -0.70
C GLU A 93 -9.51 9.58 -0.75
N PRO A 94 -8.56 10.04 0.11
CA PRO A 94 -7.19 9.54 0.08
C PRO A 94 -7.11 8.06 0.46
N THR A 95 -8.04 7.57 1.28
CA THR A 95 -8.15 6.14 1.62
C THR A 95 -8.47 5.31 0.38
N VAL A 96 -9.53 5.68 -0.36
CA VAL A 96 -9.93 4.97 -1.58
C VAL A 96 -8.80 4.98 -2.60
N VAL A 97 -8.16 6.12 -2.83
CA VAL A 97 -7.03 6.25 -3.75
C VAL A 97 -5.90 5.29 -3.36
N ALA A 98 -5.50 5.29 -2.09
CA ALA A 98 -4.41 4.42 -1.61
C ALA A 98 -4.73 2.93 -1.77
N PHE A 99 -5.96 2.51 -1.43
CA PHE A 99 -6.37 1.11 -1.58
C PHE A 99 -6.51 0.70 -3.05
N VAL A 100 -6.93 1.60 -3.94
CA VAL A 100 -6.95 1.34 -5.39
C VAL A 100 -5.53 1.15 -5.92
N ILE A 101 -4.59 2.04 -5.57
CA ILE A 101 -3.19 1.93 -6.00
C ILE A 101 -2.57 0.61 -5.52
N ALA A 102 -2.67 0.31 -4.22
CA ALA A 102 -2.13 -0.92 -3.65
C ALA A 102 -2.85 -2.16 -4.22
N GLY A 103 -4.17 -2.10 -4.38
CA GLY A 103 -4.98 -3.19 -4.92
C GLY A 103 -4.63 -3.53 -6.36
N VAL A 104 -4.52 -2.53 -7.24
CA VAL A 104 -4.09 -2.73 -8.63
C VAL A 104 -2.71 -3.38 -8.68
N PHE A 105 -1.75 -2.88 -7.90
CA PHE A 105 -0.41 -3.46 -7.84
C PHE A 105 -0.46 -4.93 -7.42
N VAL A 106 -1.16 -5.27 -6.33
CA VAL A 106 -1.26 -6.65 -5.85
C VAL A 106 -1.97 -7.54 -6.86
N VAL A 107 -3.07 -7.11 -7.46
CA VAL A 107 -3.82 -7.90 -8.46
C VAL A 107 -2.95 -8.22 -9.68
N VAL A 108 -2.22 -7.22 -10.20
CA VAL A 108 -1.32 -7.41 -11.34
C VAL A 108 -0.22 -8.42 -11.01
N ASN A 109 0.44 -8.27 -9.85
CA ASN A 109 1.53 -9.16 -9.45
C ASN A 109 1.04 -10.59 -9.16
N VAL A 110 -0.11 -10.75 -8.50
CA VAL A 110 -0.73 -12.06 -8.25
C VAL A 110 -1.12 -12.72 -9.57
N PHE A 111 -1.68 -11.96 -10.51
CA PHE A 111 -2.01 -12.48 -11.83
C PHE A 111 -0.77 -12.96 -12.59
N GLN A 112 0.32 -12.19 -12.55
CA GLN A 112 1.60 -12.61 -13.14
C GLN A 112 2.15 -13.88 -12.49
N LEU A 113 2.13 -13.97 -11.16
CA LEU A 113 2.54 -15.18 -10.43
C LEU A 113 1.66 -16.40 -10.76
N ALA A 114 0.34 -16.20 -10.87
CA ALA A 114 -0.59 -17.25 -11.25
C ALA A 114 -0.35 -17.73 -12.69
N LEU A 115 -0.04 -16.81 -13.61
CA LEU A 115 0.31 -17.15 -14.98
C LEU A 115 1.61 -17.95 -15.05
N LEU A 116 2.64 -17.53 -14.31
CA LEU A 116 3.90 -18.26 -14.18
C LEU A 116 3.65 -19.68 -13.63
N ALA A 117 2.80 -19.81 -12.61
CA ALA A 117 2.46 -21.11 -12.02
C ALA A 117 1.60 -22.00 -12.93
N ALA A 118 0.87 -21.43 -13.89
CA ALA A 118 0.04 -22.17 -14.83
C ALA A 118 0.79 -22.60 -16.10
N LEU A 119 1.86 -21.88 -16.47
CA LEU A 119 2.62 -22.07 -17.70
C LEU A 119 4.02 -22.67 -17.50
N GLY A 120 4.57 -22.60 -16.29
CA GLY A 120 5.86 -23.21 -15.91
C GLY A 120 5.67 -24.54 -15.21
#